data_AF-Q1MYS0-F1
#
_entry.id   AF-Q1MYS0-F1
#
_cell.length_a   1.000
_cell.length_b   1.000
_cell.length_c   1.000
_cell.angle_alpha   90.00
_cell.angle_beta   90.00
_cell.angle_gamma   90.00
#
_symmetry.space_group_name_H-M   'P 1'
#
loop_
_entity.id
_entity.type
_entity.pdbx_description
1 polymer ?
#
loop_
_entity_poly.entity_id
_entity_poly.type
_entity_poly.pdbx_seq_one_letter_code
_entity_poly.pdbx_strand_id
1 'polypeptide(L)'
;MKILVIFMLILSSLSAGLANAKSMEIKSIVVEYYESTNSGIIRIPDCKRCDFDFYEFDNTLEVKKDRKKGSIKDLSKEYWKVNFYTVFIKPNSNKVLRIYY
;
A
#
# COMPACT_ATOMS: atom_id res chain seq x y z
N MET A 1 40.99 -2.74 27.40
CA MET A 1 40.35 -1.66 26.62
C MET A 1 40.03 -2.02 25.16
N LYS A 2 40.33 -3.24 24.65
CA LYS A 2 39.97 -3.64 23.27
C LYS A 2 38.55 -4.22 23.11
N ILE A 3 37.97 -4.76 24.20
CA ILE A 3 36.65 -5.43 24.17
C ILE A 3 35.48 -4.42 24.11
N LEU A 4 35.69 -3.19 24.58
CA LEU A 4 34.62 -2.19 24.67
C LEU A 4 34.26 -1.57 23.30
N VAL A 5 35.20 -1.57 22.35
CA VAL A 5 35.00 -1.03 20.99
C VAL A 5 34.18 -1.99 20.13
N ILE A 6 34.27 -3.30 20.37
CA ILE A 6 33.52 -4.31 19.62
C ILE A 6 32.02 -4.25 19.98
N PHE A 7 31.68 -3.97 21.25
CA PHE A 7 30.28 -3.90 21.67
C PHE A 7 29.54 -2.69 21.09
N MET A 8 30.24 -1.59 20.80
CA MET A 8 29.63 -0.37 20.22
C MET A 8 29.29 -0.50 18.72
N LEU A 9 29.96 -1.39 17.98
CA LEU A 9 29.72 -1.60 16.55
C LEU A 9 28.46 -2.47 16.27
N ILE A 10 27.95 -3.18 17.28
CA ILE A 10 26.79 -4.07 17.12
C ILE A 10 25.47 -3.29 17.32
N LEU A 11 25.50 -2.14 17.99
CA LEU A 11 24.29 -1.32 18.22
C LEU A 11 23.92 -0.40 17.04
N SER A 12 24.85 -0.11 16.12
CA SER A 12 24.59 0.83 15.01
C SER A 12 23.84 0.21 13.82
N SER A 13 23.66 -1.11 13.77
CA SER A 13 22.91 -1.76 12.68
C SER A 13 21.39 -1.76 12.86
N LEU A 14 20.87 -1.22 13.97
CA LEU A 14 19.42 -1.20 14.26
C LEU A 14 18.74 0.11 13.79
N SER A 15 18.98 0.52 12.55
CA SER A 15 18.24 1.65 11.95
C SER A 15 17.98 1.44 10.46
N ALA A 16 17.19 0.42 10.14
CA ALA A 16 16.64 0.25 8.80
C ALA A 16 15.18 -0.18 8.93
N GLY A 17 14.22 0.73 8.75
CA GLY A 17 12.82 0.32 8.82
C GLY A 17 11.75 1.40 8.83
N LEU A 18 11.92 2.54 8.14
CA LEU A 18 10.78 3.38 7.76
C LEU A 18 10.99 3.85 6.33
N ALA A 19 10.74 2.93 5.39
CA ALA A 19 10.62 3.31 4.00
C ALA A 19 9.27 4.04 3.85
N ASN A 20 9.32 5.34 3.53
CA ASN A 20 8.13 6.17 3.33
C ASN A 20 7.31 5.61 2.17
N ALA A 21 6.03 5.27 2.40
CA ALA A 21 5.14 4.78 1.35
C ALA A 21 5.05 5.79 0.20
N LYS A 22 5.09 5.29 -1.05
CA LYS A 22 4.84 6.10 -2.25
C LYS A 22 3.34 6.34 -2.34
N SER A 23 2.89 7.59 -2.36
CA SER A 23 1.49 7.94 -2.59
C SER A 23 1.25 8.41 -4.01
N MET A 24 0.11 8.06 -4.59
CA MET A 24 -0.30 8.50 -5.92
C MET A 24 -1.79 8.86 -5.92
N GLU A 25 -2.12 9.98 -6.56
CA GLU A 25 -3.49 10.33 -6.87
C GLU A 25 -3.84 9.80 -8.27
N ILE A 26 -4.92 9.03 -8.37
CA ILE A 26 -5.34 8.35 -9.61
C ILE A 26 -6.84 8.50 -9.80
N LYS A 27 -7.28 8.58 -11.05
CA LYS A 27 -8.69 8.82 -11.41
C LYS A 27 -9.55 7.57 -11.39
N SER A 28 -8.94 6.41 -11.59
CA SER A 28 -9.67 5.15 -11.70
C SER A 28 -8.81 4.00 -11.22
N ILE A 29 -9.48 2.99 -10.68
CA ILE A 29 -8.92 1.69 -10.36
C ILE A 29 -9.87 0.61 -10.86
N VAL A 30 -9.34 -0.59 -11.06
CA VAL A 30 -10.13 -1.81 -11.17
C VAL A 30 -9.74 -2.70 -10.00
N VAL A 31 -10.72 -3.13 -9.21
CA VAL A 31 -10.51 -3.95 -8.00
C VAL A 31 -11.00 -5.37 -8.26
N GLU A 32 -10.11 -6.35 -8.10
CA GLU A 32 -10.47 -7.77 -8.01
C GLU A 32 -10.28 -8.21 -6.56
N TYR A 33 -11.37 -8.60 -5.89
CA TYR A 33 -11.39 -8.93 -4.47
C TYR A 33 -11.71 -10.41 -4.25
N TYR A 34 -10.84 -11.08 -3.49
CA TYR A 34 -11.01 -12.46 -3.04
C TYR A 34 -11.51 -12.47 -1.59
N GLU A 35 -12.81 -12.74 -1.40
CA GLU A 35 -13.46 -12.69 -0.09
C GLU A 35 -12.92 -13.75 0.89
N SER A 36 -12.52 -14.93 0.39
CA SER A 36 -12.01 -16.04 1.21
C SER A 36 -10.70 -15.72 1.94
N THR A 37 -9.86 -14.88 1.35
CA THR A 37 -8.53 -14.51 1.86
C THR A 37 -8.45 -13.06 2.32
N ASN A 38 -9.51 -12.29 2.10
CA ASN A 38 -9.55 -10.84 2.27
C ASN A 38 -8.36 -10.14 1.57
N SER A 39 -8.06 -10.58 0.35
CA SER A 39 -6.94 -10.11 -0.47
C SER A 39 -7.39 -9.86 -1.90
N GLY A 40 -6.48 -9.37 -2.75
CA GLY A 40 -6.84 -9.10 -4.13
C GLY A 40 -5.80 -8.27 -4.88
N ILE A 41 -6.22 -7.80 -6.04
CA ILE A 41 -5.40 -6.96 -6.90
C ILE A 41 -6.14 -5.68 -7.29
N ILE A 42 -5.35 -4.63 -7.51
CA ILE A 42 -5.76 -3.33 -7.98
C ILE A 42 -4.98 -3.04 -9.26
N ARG A 43 -5.70 -2.80 -10.35
CA ARG A 43 -5.12 -2.26 -11.58
C ARG A 43 -5.41 -0.78 -11.66
N ILE A 44 -4.45 -0.02 -12.18
CA ILE A 44 -4.58 1.41 -12.41
C ILE A 44 -4.53 1.63 -13.92
N PRO A 45 -5.69 1.79 -14.59
CA PRO A 45 -5.74 2.01 -16.03
C PRO A 45 -4.90 3.23 -16.45
N ASP A 46 -4.21 3.12 -17.59
CA ASP A 46 -3.42 4.19 -18.21
C ASP A 46 -2.34 4.83 -17.31
N CYS A 47 -1.81 4.08 -16.34
CA CYS A 47 -0.83 4.60 -15.39
C CYS A 47 0.59 4.65 -15.96
N LYS A 48 0.94 5.76 -16.61
CA LYS A 48 2.30 5.99 -17.15
C LYS A 48 3.41 6.12 -16.10
N ARG A 49 3.04 6.31 -14.82
CA ARG A 49 3.98 6.53 -13.70
C ARG A 49 3.97 5.39 -12.67
N CYS A 50 3.28 4.30 -12.99
CA CYS A 50 3.26 3.11 -12.16
C CYS A 50 4.48 2.25 -12.45
N ASP A 51 4.99 1.62 -11.40
CA ASP A 51 6.14 0.71 -11.50
C ASP A 51 5.70 -0.72 -11.87
N PHE A 52 4.40 -1.02 -11.74
CA PHE A 52 3.78 -2.33 -11.97
C PHE A 52 2.42 -2.20 -12.65
N ASP A 53 2.03 -3.21 -13.45
CA ASP A 53 0.73 -3.27 -14.12
C ASP A 53 -0.43 -3.53 -13.16
N PHE A 54 -0.14 -4.21 -12.05
CA PHE A 54 -1.09 -4.50 -10.97
C PHE A 54 -0.41 -4.40 -9.62
N TYR A 55 -1.21 -4.06 -8.62
CA TYR A 55 -0.79 -3.96 -7.23
C TYR A 55 -1.60 -4.93 -6.37
N GLU A 56 -0.93 -5.63 -5.47
CA GLU A 56 -1.56 -6.60 -4.58
C GLU A 56 -1.92 -5.96 -3.26
N PHE A 57 -2.97 -6.48 -2.62
CA PHE A 57 -3.28 -6.17 -1.24
C PHE A 57 -3.66 -7.44 -0.49
N ASP A 58 -3.44 -7.43 0.81
CA ASP A 58 -3.82 -8.51 1.71
C ASP A 58 -4.73 -7.95 2.82
N ASN A 59 -4.97 -8.77 3.85
CA ASN A 59 -5.83 -8.42 4.97
C ASN A 59 -5.32 -7.23 5.82
N THR A 60 -4.11 -6.72 5.54
CA THR A 60 -3.54 -5.53 6.20
C THR A 60 -3.90 -4.22 5.51
N LEU A 61 -4.59 -4.27 4.36
CA LEU A 61 -4.99 -3.07 3.61
C LEU A 61 -5.87 -2.14 4.44
N GLU A 62 -5.46 -0.87 4.55
CA GLU A 62 -6.28 0.18 5.14
C GLU A 62 -7.14 0.88 4.08
N VAL A 63 -8.45 0.80 4.22
CA VAL A 63 -9.38 1.51 3.33
C VAL A 63 -10.04 2.66 4.10
N LYS A 64 -10.02 3.87 3.52
CA LYS A 64 -10.79 5.01 4.04
C LYS A 64 -11.71 5.60 2.98
N LYS A 65 -12.98 5.74 3.34
CA LYS A 65 -14.02 6.42 2.56
C LYS A 65 -14.33 7.75 3.24
N ASP A 66 -14.18 8.87 2.55
CA ASP A 66 -14.43 10.21 3.12
C ASP A 66 -13.71 10.44 4.47
N ARG A 67 -12.45 10.00 4.56
CA ARG A 67 -11.61 9.99 5.78
C ARG A 67 -12.10 9.11 6.94
N LYS A 68 -13.21 8.39 6.78
CA LYS A 68 -13.71 7.42 7.76
C LYS A 68 -13.18 6.01 7.44
N LYS A 69 -13.17 5.14 8.43
CA LYS A 69 -12.81 3.72 8.22
C LYS A 69 -13.79 3.11 7.22
N GLY A 70 -13.25 2.58 6.12
CA GLY A 70 -14.00 1.84 5.11
C GLY A 70 -13.58 0.37 5.08
N SER A 71 -14.11 -0.37 4.12
CA SER A 71 -13.73 -1.76 3.86
C SER A 71 -13.41 -1.97 2.37
N ILE A 72 -12.55 -2.94 2.09
CA ILE A 72 -12.28 -3.36 0.71
C ILE A 72 -13.51 -3.97 0.04
N LYS A 73 -14.41 -4.58 0.83
CA LYS A 73 -15.68 -5.13 0.36
C LYS A 73 -16.66 -4.06 -0.11
N ASP A 74 -16.65 -2.88 0.51
CA ASP A 74 -17.46 -1.75 0.05
C ASP A 74 -16.82 -1.13 -1.19
N LEU A 75 -15.51 -0.90 -1.14
CA LEU A 75 -14.75 -0.35 -2.26
C LEU A 75 -14.92 -1.21 -3.52
N SER A 76 -14.85 -2.54 -3.43
CA SER A 76 -15.00 -3.44 -4.57
C SER A 76 -16.39 -3.37 -5.24
N LYS A 77 -17.43 -2.92 -4.52
CA LYS A 77 -18.79 -2.75 -5.07
C LYS A 77 -19.01 -1.39 -5.73
N GLU A 78 -18.26 -0.38 -5.32
CA GLU A 78 -18.52 1.01 -5.71
C GLU A 78 -17.34 1.72 -6.36
N TYR A 79 -16.20 1.04 -6.58
CA TYR A 79 -15.00 1.69 -7.11
C TYR A 79 -15.25 2.46 -8.42
N TRP A 80 -16.08 1.93 -9.30
CA TRP A 80 -16.40 2.57 -10.58
C TRP A 80 -17.16 3.92 -10.43
N LYS A 81 -17.65 4.26 -9.23
CA LYS A 81 -18.39 5.51 -8.96
C LYS A 81 -17.52 6.63 -8.41
N VAL A 82 -16.26 6.35 -8.03
CA VAL A 82 -15.43 7.33 -7.33
C VAL A 82 -14.60 8.14 -8.32
N ASN A 83 -14.51 9.45 -8.07
CA ASN A 83 -13.81 10.37 -8.97
C ASN A 83 -12.27 10.29 -8.85
N PHE A 84 -11.77 10.06 -7.64
CA PHE A 84 -10.34 10.06 -7.35
C PHE A 84 -9.99 9.14 -6.20
N TYR A 85 -8.81 8.55 -6.28
CA TYR A 85 -8.22 7.73 -5.25
C TYR A 85 -6.87 8.28 -4.85
N THR A 86 -6.54 8.18 -3.58
CA THR A 86 -5.15 8.21 -3.14
C THR A 86 -4.72 6.81 -2.75
N VAL A 87 -3.77 6.24 -3.49
CA VAL A 87 -3.22 4.90 -3.24
C VAL A 87 -1.83 5.04 -2.65
N PHE A 88 -1.58 4.34 -1.54
CA PHE A 88 -0.29 4.29 -0.87
C PHE A 88 0.33 2.91 -1.08
N ILE A 89 1.50 2.89 -1.70
CA ILE A 89 2.20 1.69 -2.12
C ILE A 89 3.47 1.53 -1.28
N LYS A 90 3.74 0.29 -0.88
CA LYS A 90 4.97 -0.08 -0.19
C LYS A 90 6.17 0.18 -1.12
N PRO A 91 7.24 0.84 -0.64
CA PRO A 91 8.40 1.12 -1.48
C PRO A 91 9.02 -0.14 -2.07
N ASN A 92 9.41 -0.06 -3.35
CA ASN A 92 10.03 -1.16 -4.11
C ASN A 92 9.19 -2.45 -4.12
N SER A 93 7.87 -2.32 -4.06
CA SER A 93 6.94 -3.44 -4.03
C SER A 93 5.64 -3.08 -4.74
N ASN A 94 4.96 -4.10 -5.26
CA ASN A 94 3.61 -3.98 -5.80
C ASN A 94 2.53 -4.01 -4.70
N LYS A 95 2.87 -3.92 -3.40
CA LYS A 95 1.88 -3.98 -2.32
C LYS A 95 1.21 -2.64 -2.04
N VAL A 96 -0.12 -2.61 -2.08
CA VAL A 96 -0.94 -1.50 -1.58
C VAL A 96 -1.09 -1.62 -0.07
N LEU A 97 -0.74 -0.56 0.63
CA LEU A 97 -0.88 -0.45 2.08
C LEU A 97 -2.19 0.24 2.47
N ARG A 98 -2.62 1.21 1.66
CA ARG A 98 -3.78 2.05 1.98
C ARG A 98 -4.42 2.67 0.74
N ILE A 99 -5.74 2.83 0.78
CA ILE A 99 -6.53 3.51 -0.26
C ILE A 99 -7.49 4.49 0.39
N TYR A 100 -7.46 5.74 -0.06
CA TYR A 100 -8.44 6.77 0.27
C TYR A 100 -9.32 7.06 -0.95
N TYR A 101 -10.62 7.23 -0.72
CA TYR A 101 -11.61 7.51 -1.75
C TYR A 101 -12.85 8.19 -1.17
#